data_AF-A0A938EI54-F1
#
_entry.id   AF-A0A938EI54-F1
#
_cell.length_a   1.000
_cell.length_b   1.000
_cell.length_c   1.000
_cell.angle_alpha   90.00
_cell.angle_beta   90.00
_cell.angle_gamma   90.00
#
_symmetry.space_group_name_H-M   'P 1'
#
loop_
_entity.id
_entity.type
_entity.pdbx_description
1 polymer ?
#
loop_
_entity_poly.entity_id
_entity_poly.type
_entity_poly.pdbx_seq_one_letter_code
_entity_poly.pdbx_strand_id
1 'polypeptide(L)'
;MSGEIRIRQVMLAGGSVFIASAIALIARPDLFGEFIGIKSPEAFWSLKMTGIVLIPLGYLMIVVRSVASNTVVKSFAILMSIVSLALGIVTLLAPGQANIGRIIYAIIGFLFSTLYVVAIALGRN
;
A
#
# COMPACT_ATOMS: atom_id res chain seq x y z
N MET A 1 -18.46 16.34 0.07
CA MET A 1 -18.20 14.92 0.44
C MET A 1 -17.68 14.88 1.87
N SER A 2 -18.24 14.06 2.77
CA SER A 2 -17.80 14.02 4.17
C SER A 2 -16.38 13.42 4.29
N GLY A 3 -15.64 13.77 5.34
CA GLY A 3 -14.28 13.24 5.58
C GLY A 3 -14.24 11.72 5.69
N GLU A 4 -15.31 11.13 6.23
CA GLU A 4 -15.46 9.67 6.31
C GLU A 4 -15.57 9.01 4.93
N ILE A 5 -16.38 9.59 4.02
CA ILE A 5 -16.48 9.08 2.65
C ILE A 5 -15.11 9.16 1.97
N ARG A 6 -14.34 10.23 2.19
CA ARG A 6 -12.97 10.35 1.68
C ARG A 6 -12.08 9.21 2.17
N ILE A 7 -12.07 8.92 3.48
CA ILE A 7 -11.29 7.80 4.03
C ILE A 7 -11.69 6.48 3.36
N ARG A 8 -13.00 6.20 3.25
CA ARG A 8 -13.49 4.96 2.62
C ARG A 8 -13.10 4.85 1.14
N GLN A 9 -12.96 5.96 0.42
CA GLN A 9 -12.46 5.98 -0.96
C GLN A 9 -10.96 5.72 -1.03
N VAL A 10 -10.16 6.32 -0.14
CA VAL A 10 -8.72 6.05 -0.07
C VAL A 10 -8.47 4.57 0.27
N MET A 11 -9.26 3.98 1.17
CA MET A 11 -9.18 2.54 1.47
C MET A 11 -9.53 1.66 0.26
N LEU A 12 -10.51 2.05 -0.56
CA LEU A 12 -10.83 1.33 -1.79
C LEU A 12 -9.66 1.37 -2.77
N ALA A 13 -9.15 2.57 -3.05
CA ALA A 13 -8.01 2.77 -3.94
C ALA A 13 -6.77 2.01 -3.46
N GLY A 14 -6.44 2.12 -2.16
CA GLY A 14 -5.30 1.43 -1.56
C GLY A 14 -5.44 -0.09 -1.58
N GLY A 15 -6.62 -0.60 -1.24
CA GLY A 15 -6.91 -2.04 -1.32
C GLY A 15 -6.77 -2.59 -2.72
N SER A 16 -7.28 -1.88 -3.73
CA SER A 16 -7.14 -2.25 -5.14
C SER A 16 -5.67 -2.25 -5.60
N VAL A 17 -4.89 -1.22 -5.24
CA VAL A 17 -3.46 -1.17 -5.57
C VAL A 17 -2.71 -2.31 -4.89
N PHE A 18 -3.01 -2.62 -3.63
CA PHE A 18 -2.36 -3.72 -2.91
C PHE A 18 -2.67 -5.08 -3.53
N ILE A 19 -3.91 -5.33 -3.94
CA ILE A 19 -4.28 -6.57 -4.64
C ILE A 19 -3.60 -6.64 -6.01
N ALA A 20 -3.56 -5.54 -6.77
CA ALA A 20 -2.86 -5.50 -8.05
C ALA A 20 -1.36 -5.77 -7.90
N SER A 21 -0.71 -5.13 -6.91
CA SER A 21 0.69 -5.41 -6.56
C SER A 21 0.90 -6.86 -6.14
N ALA A 22 -0.02 -7.43 -5.35
CA ALA A 22 0.04 -8.83 -4.93
C ALA A 22 0.03 -9.78 -6.14
N ILE A 23 -0.84 -9.55 -7.11
CA ILE A 23 -0.90 -10.33 -8.35
C ILE A 23 0.41 -10.21 -9.12
N ALA A 24 0.96 -8.99 -9.26
CA ALA A 24 2.23 -8.77 -9.95
C ALA A 24 3.40 -9.52 -9.26
N LEU A 25 3.46 -9.47 -7.93
CA LEU A 25 4.47 -10.15 -7.12
C LEU A 25 4.41 -11.68 -7.25
N ILE A 26 3.21 -12.25 -7.33
CA ILE A 26 3.03 -13.71 -7.46
C ILE A 26 3.32 -14.17 -8.90
N ALA A 27 2.75 -13.48 -9.89
CA ALA A 27 2.79 -13.89 -11.28
C ALA A 27 4.16 -13.64 -11.92
N ARG A 28 4.77 -12.47 -11.66
CA ARG A 28 6.03 -12.03 -12.28
C ARG A 28 6.94 -11.32 -11.26
N PRO A 29 7.43 -12.04 -10.23
CA PRO A 29 8.34 -11.47 -9.23
C PRO A 29 9.67 -11.00 -9.84
N ASP A 30 10.06 -11.58 -10.96
CA ASP A 30 11.23 -11.16 -11.75
C ASP A 30 11.04 -9.73 -12.24
N LEU A 31 9.97 -9.45 -12.99
CA LEU A 31 9.70 -8.10 -13.52
C LEU A 31 9.51 -7.08 -12.41
N PHE A 32 8.80 -7.45 -11.34
CA PHE A 32 8.61 -6.56 -10.21
C PHE A 32 9.93 -6.27 -9.48
N GLY A 33 10.73 -7.31 -9.21
CA GLY A 33 12.05 -7.17 -8.62
C GLY A 33 12.95 -6.27 -9.45
N GLU A 34 13.02 -6.48 -10.77
CA GLU A 34 13.78 -5.61 -11.67
C GLU A 34 13.26 -4.16 -11.66
N PHE A 35 11.94 -3.97 -11.64
CA PHE A 35 11.32 -2.66 -11.55
C PHE A 35 11.76 -1.88 -10.30
N ILE A 36 11.93 -2.55 -9.14
CA ILE A 36 12.41 -1.92 -7.90
C ILE A 36 13.92 -2.07 -7.67
N GLY A 37 14.67 -2.66 -8.61
CA GLY A 37 16.12 -2.78 -8.56
C GLY A 37 16.66 -3.92 -7.68
N ILE A 38 15.85 -4.95 -7.42
CA ILE A 38 16.22 -6.16 -6.68
C ILE A 38 16.25 -7.35 -7.65
N LYS A 39 17.43 -7.97 -7.84
CA LYS A 39 17.61 -9.09 -8.76
C LYS A 39 18.32 -10.26 -8.07
N SER A 40 17.59 -11.05 -7.28
CA SER A 40 18.08 -12.33 -6.76
C SER A 40 16.97 -13.38 -6.69
N PRO A 41 17.29 -14.68 -6.90
CA PRO A 41 16.30 -15.76 -6.76
C PRO A 41 15.64 -15.82 -5.38
N GLU A 42 16.41 -15.56 -4.33
CA GLU A 42 15.93 -15.55 -2.94
C GLU A 42 14.93 -14.40 -2.73
N ALA A 43 15.23 -13.22 -3.29
CA ALA A 43 14.31 -12.09 -3.24
C ALA A 43 13.02 -12.38 -4.01
N PHE A 44 13.08 -13.05 -5.17
CA PHE A 44 11.88 -13.42 -5.92
C PHE A 44 10.98 -14.38 -5.15
N TRP A 45 11.56 -15.32 -4.40
CA TRP A 45 10.80 -16.16 -3.48
C TRP A 45 10.10 -15.32 -2.39
N SER A 46 10.84 -14.41 -1.75
CA SER A 46 10.27 -13.49 -0.76
C SER A 46 9.15 -12.62 -1.33
N LEU A 47 9.31 -12.09 -2.56
CA LEU A 47 8.30 -11.29 -3.24
C LEU A 47 7.00 -12.09 -3.45
N LYS A 48 7.08 -13.37 -3.87
CA LYS A 48 5.89 -14.23 -3.99
C LYS A 48 5.17 -14.41 -2.65
N MET A 49 5.92 -14.69 -1.58
CA MET A 49 5.35 -14.83 -0.23
C MET A 49 4.69 -13.52 0.24
N THR A 50 5.34 -12.38 0.02
CA THR A 50 4.76 -11.06 0.29
C THR A 50 3.48 -10.83 -0.51
N GLY A 51 3.45 -11.21 -1.78
CA GLY A 51 2.26 -11.15 -2.62
C GLY A 51 1.08 -11.93 -2.02
N ILE A 52 1.32 -13.16 -1.56
CA ILE A 52 0.27 -13.98 -0.91
C ILE A 52 -0.29 -13.29 0.34
N VAL A 53 0.57 -12.67 1.17
CA VAL A 53 0.16 -11.94 2.38
C VAL A 53 -0.56 -10.62 2.04
N LEU A 54 -0.24 -9.98 0.91
CA LEU A 54 -0.88 -8.74 0.50
C LEU A 54 -2.32 -8.92 0.02
N ILE A 55 -2.70 -10.08 -0.52
CA ILE A 55 -4.08 -10.36 -0.95
C ILE A 55 -5.08 -10.15 0.21
N PRO A 56 -4.96 -10.84 1.36
CA PRO A 56 -5.91 -10.65 2.46
C PRO A 56 -5.82 -9.26 3.06
N LEU A 57 -4.65 -8.61 3.07
CA LEU A 57 -4.52 -7.23 3.56
C LEU A 57 -5.28 -6.23 2.66
N GLY A 58 -5.10 -6.32 1.34
CA GLY A 58 -5.84 -5.48 0.40
C GLY A 58 -7.35 -5.74 0.42
N TYR A 59 -7.75 -7.01 0.54
CA TYR A 59 -9.17 -7.37 0.71
C TYR A 59 -9.75 -6.86 2.03
N LEU A 60 -9.00 -6.95 3.14
CA LEU A 60 -9.42 -6.44 4.44
C LEU A 60 -9.71 -4.94 4.38
N MET A 61 -8.92 -4.16 3.64
CA MET A 61 -9.20 -2.73 3.44
C MET A 61 -10.54 -2.49 2.74
N ILE A 62 -10.88 -3.31 1.73
CA ILE A 62 -12.15 -3.25 0.99
C ILE A 62 -13.33 -3.64 1.90
N VAL A 63 -13.15 -4.64 2.77
CA VAL A 63 -14.17 -5.04 3.73
C VAL A 63 -14.37 -3.96 4.80
N VAL A 64 -13.30 -3.50 5.46
CA VAL A 64 -13.37 -2.50 6.53
C VAL A 64 -14.05 -1.22 6.04
N ARG A 65 -13.72 -0.74 4.83
CA ARG A 65 -14.40 0.44 4.26
C ARG A 65 -15.88 0.24 3.99
N SER A 66 -16.37 -1.00 3.90
CA SER A 66 -17.73 -1.30 3.46
C SER A 66 -18.66 -1.56 4.64
N VAL A 67 -18.18 -2.24 5.68
CA VAL A 67 -19.03 -2.72 6.77
C VAL A 67 -18.66 -2.15 8.15
N ALA A 68 -17.47 -1.57 8.32
CA ALA A 68 -17.05 -1.12 9.64
C ALA A 68 -17.64 0.25 10.03
N SER A 69 -17.76 0.46 11.33
CA SER A 69 -18.18 1.73 11.92
C SER A 69 -17.16 2.84 11.65
N ASN A 70 -17.61 4.09 11.75
CA ASN A 70 -16.80 5.26 11.40
C ASN A 70 -15.55 5.38 12.29
N THR A 71 -15.69 5.03 13.57
CA THR A 71 -14.58 4.98 14.53
C THR A 71 -13.53 3.96 14.09
N VAL A 72 -13.95 2.75 13.69
CA VAL A 72 -13.03 1.70 13.22
C VAL A 72 -12.34 2.12 11.92
N VAL A 73 -13.09 2.67 10.95
CA VAL A 73 -12.53 3.17 9.69
C VAL A 73 -11.48 4.26 9.93
N LYS A 74 -11.73 5.18 10.87
CA LYS A 74 -10.78 6.23 11.23
C LYS A 74 -9.53 5.68 11.91
N SER A 75 -9.67 4.73 12.84
CA SER A 75 -8.52 4.06 13.46
C SER A 75 -7.68 3.32 12.43
N PHE A 76 -8.33 2.62 11.49
CA PHE A 76 -7.64 1.95 10.40
C PHE A 76 -6.91 2.95 9.48
N ALA A 77 -7.52 4.10 9.18
CA ALA A 77 -6.87 5.14 8.38
C ALA A 77 -5.60 5.71 9.03
N ILE A 78 -5.61 5.88 10.36
CA ILE A 78 -4.42 6.31 11.12
C ILE A 78 -3.32 5.26 10.97
N LEU A 79 -3.64 3.99 11.24
CA LEU A 79 -2.68 2.89 11.07
C LEU A 79 -2.12 2.86 9.64
N MET A 80 -3.00 2.88 8.64
CA MET A 80 -2.59 2.84 7.24
C MET A 80 -1.73 4.04 6.85
N SER A 81 -1.97 5.24 7.40
CA SER A 81 -1.10 6.40 7.14
C SER A 81 0.35 6.16 7.55
N ILE A 82 0.55 5.51 8.70
CA ILE A 82 1.87 5.19 9.26
C ILE A 82 2.51 4.05 8.46
N VAL A 83 1.75 2.98 8.18
CA VAL A 83 2.23 1.82 7.43
C VAL A 83 2.63 2.21 6.01
N SER A 84 1.84 3.04 5.32
CA SER A 84 2.17 3.52 3.97
C SER A 84 3.41 4.41 3.95
N LEU A 85 3.61 5.23 4.99
CA LEU A 85 4.85 6.02 5.15
C LEU A 85 6.06 5.10 5.32
N ALA A 86 5.96 4.14 6.24
CA ALA A 86 7.01 3.16 6.49
C ALA A 86 7.33 2.35 5.23
N LEU A 87 6.31 1.94 4.46
CA LEU A 87 6.49 1.23 3.20
C LEU A 87 7.23 2.08 2.15
N GLY A 88 6.90 3.37 2.03
CA GLY A 88 7.62 4.30 1.17
C GLY A 88 9.10 4.41 1.55
N ILE A 89 9.40 4.57 2.85
CA ILE A 89 10.77 4.63 3.37
C ILE A 89 11.52 3.31 3.10
N VAL A 90 10.94 2.17 3.46
CA VAL A 90 11.58 0.85 3.27
C VAL A 90 11.82 0.55 1.79
N THR A 91 10.94 1.01 0.89
CA THR A 91 11.13 0.88 -0.57
C THR A 91 12.37 1.65 -1.03
N LEU A 92 12.61 2.85 -0.51
CA LEU A 92 13.83 3.61 -0.83
C LEU A 92 15.09 2.94 -0.28
N LEU A 93 15.00 2.35 0.91
CA LEU A 93 16.08 1.63 1.59
C LEU A 93 16.29 0.20 1.08
N ALA A 94 15.55 -0.23 0.05
CA ALA A 94 15.68 -1.57 -0.50
C ALA A 94 17.13 -1.86 -0.94
N PRO A 95 17.65 -3.08 -0.70
CA PRO A 95 18.97 -3.46 -1.18
C PRO A 95 19.02 -3.46 -2.72
N GLY A 96 20.21 -3.41 -3.31
CA GLY A 96 20.40 -3.37 -4.76
C GLY A 96 20.41 -1.96 -5.35
N GLN A 97 20.41 -1.87 -6.68
CA GLN A 97 20.62 -0.62 -7.40
C GLN A 97 19.34 0.22 -7.45
N ALA A 98 19.38 1.43 -6.91
CA ALA A 98 18.27 2.37 -7.02
C ALA A 98 18.00 2.72 -8.49
N ASN A 99 16.73 2.76 -8.87
CA ASN A 99 16.28 3.09 -10.22
C ASN A 99 15.00 3.92 -10.18
N ILE A 100 14.52 4.35 -11.35
CA ILE A 100 13.31 5.16 -11.47
C ILE A 100 12.06 4.43 -10.95
N GLY A 101 11.96 3.11 -11.17
CA GLY A 101 10.81 2.31 -10.74
C GLY A 101 10.68 2.22 -9.22
N ARG A 102 11.80 2.07 -8.51
CA ARG A 102 11.86 2.15 -7.05
C ARG A 102 11.34 3.49 -6.53
N ILE A 103 11.75 4.60 -7.16
CA ILE A 103 11.29 5.95 -6.79
C ILE A 103 9.78 6.07 -7.01
N ILE A 104 9.28 5.64 -8.17
CA ILE A 104 7.84 5.64 -8.47
C ILE A 104 7.07 4.83 -7.44
N TYR A 105 7.54 3.64 -7.08
CA TYR A 105 6.86 2.78 -6.11
C TYR A 105 6.89 3.38 -4.69
N ALA A 106 8.00 4.00 -4.29
CA ALA A 106 8.08 4.71 -3.01
C ALA A 106 7.11 5.91 -2.96
N ILE A 107 6.97 6.66 -4.05
CA ILE A 107 6.01 7.76 -4.18
C ILE A 107 4.58 7.26 -3.96
N ILE A 108 4.23 6.07 -4.45
CA ILE A 108 2.90 5.48 -4.19
C ILE A 108 2.66 5.31 -2.68
N GLY A 109 3.64 4.81 -1.93
CA GLY A 109 3.57 4.70 -0.47
C GLY A 109 3.35 6.06 0.21
N PHE A 110 4.16 7.06 -0.15
CA PHE A 110 4.03 8.42 0.40
C PHE A 110 2.71 9.10 0.01
N LEU A 111 2.24 8.87 -1.21
CA LEU A 111 0.96 9.37 -1.70
C LEU A 111 -0.18 8.83 -0.83
N PHE A 112 -0.25 7.52 -0.60
CA PHE A 112 -1.29 6.94 0.24
C PHE A 112 -1.23 7.43 1.68
N SER A 113 -0.03 7.55 2.25
CA SER A 113 0.14 8.15 3.59
C SER A 113 -0.46 9.56 3.64
N THR A 114 -0.10 10.40 2.66
CA THR A 114 -0.60 11.78 2.54
C THR A 114 -2.12 11.81 2.36
N LEU A 115 -2.67 10.96 1.49
CA LEU A 115 -4.11 10.87 1.26
C LEU A 115 -4.88 10.51 2.53
N TYR A 116 -4.37 9.58 3.34
CA TYR A 116 -4.98 9.25 4.64
C TYR A 116 -4.92 10.43 5.61
N VAL A 117 -3.77 11.09 5.75
CA VAL A 117 -3.62 12.26 6.64
C VAL A 117 -4.59 13.38 6.23
N VAL A 118 -4.65 13.71 4.93
CA VAL A 118 -5.56 14.73 4.40
C VAL A 118 -7.03 14.34 4.60
N ALA A 119 -7.40 13.08 4.33
CA ALA A 119 -8.77 12.61 4.51
C ALA A 119 -9.21 12.66 6.00
N ILE A 120 -8.30 12.32 6.93
CA ILE A 120 -8.53 12.42 8.37
C ILE A 120 -8.67 13.88 8.80
N ALA A 121 -7.76 14.76 8.36
CA ALA A 121 -7.77 16.18 8.72
C ALA A 121 -9.06 16.88 8.26
N LEU A 122 -9.47 16.65 7.00
CA LEU A 122 -10.70 17.19 6.41
C LEU A 122 -12.00 16.53 6.93
N GLY A 123 -11.90 15.57 7.86
CA GLY A 123 -13.03 14.97 8.55
C GLY A 123 -13.17 15.41 10.01
N ARG A 124 -12.32 16.33 10.49
CA ARG A 124 -12.41 16.93 11.84
C ARG A 124 -13.23 18.22 11.87
N ASN A 125 -13.50 18.81 10.70
CA ASN A 125 -14.34 20.00 10.49
C ASN A 125 -15.73 19.58 10.01
#